data_AF-A0A6G3WLS1-F1
#
_entry.id   AF-A0A6G3WLS1-F1
#
_cell.length_a   1.000
_cell.length_b   1.000
_cell.length_c   1.000
_cell.angle_alpha   90.00
_cell.angle_beta   90.00
_cell.angle_gamma   90.00
#
_symmetry.space_group_name_H-M   'P 1'
#
loop_
_entity.id
_entity.type
_entity.pdbx_description
1 polymer ?
#
loop_
_entity_poly.entity_id
_entity_poly.type
_entity_poly.pdbx_seq_one_letter_code
_entity_poly.pdbx_strand_id
1 'polypeptide(L)'
;TDVWGVLYDPVTGTTRVDLNNNADFSDDTVLKPYKEKFQVSYFGEDDPRTQVVERIPFVVETRKNVVLDASGAKADFVNIGVIEGAHGTHVAGITAANGLFGGEMNGAAPGAKIVSSRACTWSGGCTNIALTEGMIDLVVNRNVDIVNMSIGGLPPLNDGNNARAELYKRLIDIYGVQLVISAGNSGPGLNTIGDPSVADHVISVGASISKETWAANYGSNVTKKYDMQPFSSRGPREDGGFTPVIAAPGASINTTQTWAPGGPVKEAGYDLPAGYSMLQGTSMASP
;
A
#
# COMPACT_ATOMS: atom_id res chain seq x y z
N THR A 1 21.91 -13.96 4.84
CA THR A 1 21.31 -12.70 4.38
C THR A 1 22.06 -12.29 3.15
N ASP A 2 21.37 -12.11 2.04
CA ASP A 2 22.00 -11.62 0.82
C ASP A 2 22.34 -10.14 0.98
N VAL A 3 23.45 -9.72 0.39
CA VAL A 3 23.97 -8.34 0.48
C VAL A 3 24.40 -7.93 -0.91
N TRP A 4 24.04 -6.71 -1.30
CA TRP A 4 24.43 -6.12 -2.59
C TRP A 4 25.13 -4.79 -2.34
N GLY A 5 26.23 -4.56 -3.06
CA GLY A 5 26.91 -3.28 -3.07
C GLY A 5 26.08 -2.23 -3.82
N VAL A 6 26.12 -0.97 -3.35
CA VAL A 6 25.49 0.16 -4.04
C VAL A 6 26.52 1.26 -4.21
N LEU A 7 26.76 1.67 -5.45
CA LEU A 7 27.65 2.77 -5.80
C LEU A 7 26.81 3.97 -6.27
N TYR A 8 26.93 5.09 -5.56
CA TYR A 8 26.28 6.36 -5.90
C TYR A 8 27.31 7.36 -6.42
N ASP A 9 27.05 7.91 -7.60
CA ASP A 9 27.81 9.03 -8.15
C ASP A 9 27.04 10.34 -7.89
N PRO A 10 27.49 11.19 -6.95
CA PRO A 10 26.81 12.43 -6.61
C PRO A 10 26.87 13.50 -7.73
N VAL A 11 27.88 13.42 -8.61
CA VAL A 11 28.08 14.36 -9.72
C VAL A 11 27.04 14.14 -10.80
N THR A 12 26.86 12.88 -11.21
CA THR A 12 25.88 12.52 -12.24
C THR A 12 24.49 12.23 -11.67
N GLY A 13 24.38 12.01 -10.36
CA GLY A 13 23.15 11.58 -9.70
C GLY A 13 22.72 10.17 -10.10
N THR A 14 23.69 9.31 -10.44
CA THR A 14 23.42 7.94 -10.88
C THR A 14 23.78 6.92 -9.81
N THR A 15 23.15 5.76 -9.87
CA THR A 15 23.37 4.64 -8.96
C THR A 15 23.65 3.38 -9.76
N ARG A 16 24.59 2.57 -9.29
CA ARG A 16 24.79 1.18 -9.72
C ARG A 16 24.59 0.25 -8.53
N VAL A 17 24.06 -0.93 -8.79
CA VAL A 17 23.86 -1.99 -7.79
C VAL A 17 24.60 -3.20 -8.30
N ASP A 18 25.53 -3.72 -7.49
CA ASP A 18 26.35 -4.89 -7.82
C ASP A 18 25.51 -6.15 -7.70
N LEU A 19 24.81 -6.49 -8.80
CA LEU A 19 23.83 -7.58 -8.84
C LEU A 19 24.48 -8.97 -8.92
N ASN A 20 25.72 -9.05 -9.42
CA ASN A 20 26.47 -10.30 -9.53
C ASN A 20 27.44 -10.52 -8.34
N ASN A 21 27.52 -9.54 -7.43
CA ASN A 21 28.31 -9.55 -6.20
C ASN A 21 29.82 -9.77 -6.46
N ASN A 22 30.34 -9.21 -7.56
CA ASN A 22 31.75 -9.33 -7.96
C ASN A 22 32.62 -8.17 -7.43
N ALA A 23 32.02 -7.18 -6.75
CA ALA A 23 32.64 -5.93 -6.26
C ALA A 23 33.25 -5.04 -7.36
N ASP A 24 32.85 -5.23 -8.62
CA ASP A 24 33.19 -4.41 -9.78
C ASP A 24 31.91 -3.77 -10.33
N PHE A 25 31.80 -2.45 -10.18
CA PHE A 25 30.63 -1.70 -10.67
C PHE A 25 30.78 -1.23 -12.12
N SER A 26 31.82 -1.64 -12.84
CA SER A 26 32.08 -1.17 -14.21
C SER A 26 31.17 -1.80 -15.26
N ASP A 27 30.67 -3.01 -15.00
CA ASP A 27 29.73 -3.75 -15.86
C ASP A 27 28.25 -3.60 -15.43
N ASP A 28 27.99 -3.05 -14.25
CA ASP A 28 26.65 -2.80 -13.74
C ASP A 28 25.89 -1.70 -14.51
N THR A 29 24.58 -1.91 -14.62
CA THR A 29 23.66 -0.97 -15.26
C THR A 29 23.60 0.36 -14.49
N VAL A 30 23.75 1.46 -15.21
CA VAL A 30 23.60 2.82 -14.67
C VAL A 30 22.12 3.16 -14.51
N LEU A 31 21.69 3.36 -13.26
CA LEU A 31 20.32 3.72 -12.91
C LEU A 31 20.24 5.19 -12.51
N LYS A 32 19.14 5.83 -12.92
CA LYS A 32 18.73 7.16 -12.45
C LYS A 32 17.51 7.04 -11.53
N PRO A 33 17.20 8.08 -10.74
CA PRO A 33 15.97 8.12 -9.98
C PRO A 33 14.74 7.78 -10.85
N TYR A 34 13.86 6.90 -10.35
CA TYR A 34 12.71 6.36 -11.08
C TYR A 34 11.89 7.43 -11.78
N LYS A 35 11.66 8.57 -11.12
CA LYS A 35 10.90 9.69 -11.67
C LYS A 35 11.47 10.30 -12.96
N GLU A 36 12.75 10.10 -13.26
CA GLU A 36 13.40 10.69 -14.44
C GLU A 36 13.21 9.86 -15.71
N LYS A 37 13.30 8.53 -15.58
CA LYS A 37 13.38 7.59 -16.72
C LYS A 37 12.50 6.36 -16.58
N PHE A 38 11.80 6.21 -15.45
CA PHE A 38 10.99 5.04 -15.11
C PHE A 38 11.77 3.72 -15.24
N GLN A 39 13.06 3.76 -14.92
CA GLN A 39 13.92 2.58 -14.96
C GLN A 39 13.56 1.61 -13.84
N VAL A 40 13.40 0.34 -14.21
CA VAL A 40 13.23 -0.79 -13.30
C VAL A 40 14.37 -1.76 -13.56
N SER A 41 15.01 -2.23 -12.51
CA SER A 41 16.00 -3.31 -12.56
C SER A 41 15.52 -4.46 -11.67
N TYR A 42 16.24 -5.58 -11.64
CA TYR A 42 15.77 -6.82 -11.04
C TYR A 42 16.87 -7.50 -10.23
N PHE A 43 16.50 -8.01 -9.05
CA PHE A 43 17.29 -9.00 -8.33
C PHE A 43 16.85 -10.40 -8.77
N GLY A 44 17.80 -11.25 -9.13
CA GLY A 44 17.55 -12.60 -9.62
C GLY A 44 17.23 -12.68 -11.11
N GLU A 45 17.09 -13.91 -11.60
CA GLU A 45 16.78 -14.24 -12.98
C GLU A 45 15.48 -15.05 -13.04
N ASP A 46 14.69 -14.76 -14.08
CA ASP A 46 13.40 -15.38 -14.32
C ASP A 46 13.55 -16.70 -15.09
N ASP A 47 12.91 -17.78 -14.67
CA ASP A 47 12.79 -19.01 -15.46
C ASP A 47 11.45 -18.99 -16.21
N PRO A 48 11.43 -18.69 -17.53
CA PRO A 48 10.17 -18.54 -18.28
C PRO A 48 9.34 -19.83 -18.40
N ARG A 49 9.82 -20.96 -17.86
CA ARG A 49 9.11 -22.24 -17.81
C ARG A 49 8.18 -22.35 -16.61
N THR A 50 8.35 -21.52 -15.58
CA THR A 50 7.51 -21.51 -14.39
C THR A 50 6.39 -20.47 -14.54
N GLN A 51 5.41 -20.52 -13.65
CA GLN A 51 4.30 -19.55 -13.64
C GLN A 51 4.66 -18.28 -12.86
N VAL A 52 5.45 -18.43 -11.80
CA VAL A 52 5.93 -17.30 -10.99
C VAL A 52 7.11 -16.65 -11.71
N VAL A 53 7.36 -15.37 -11.45
CA VAL A 53 8.51 -14.66 -12.01
C VAL A 53 9.63 -14.65 -10.98
N GLU A 54 10.71 -15.44 -11.10
CA GLU A 54 11.75 -15.61 -10.06
C GLU A 54 12.73 -14.43 -9.90
N ARG A 55 12.25 -13.21 -10.17
CA ARG A 55 13.01 -11.98 -9.99
C ARG A 55 12.19 -10.91 -9.31
N ILE A 56 12.86 -10.12 -8.49
CA ILE A 56 12.26 -9.04 -7.70
C ILE A 56 12.59 -7.70 -8.38
N PRO A 57 11.59 -6.95 -8.87
CA PRO A 57 11.82 -5.63 -9.41
C PRO A 57 12.24 -4.66 -8.31
N PHE A 58 13.15 -3.77 -8.65
CA PHE A 58 13.49 -2.63 -7.83
C PHE A 58 13.65 -1.37 -8.67
N VAL A 59 13.48 -0.25 -7.99
CA VAL A 59 13.71 1.09 -8.55
C VAL A 59 14.69 1.84 -7.66
N VAL A 60 15.33 2.86 -8.23
CA VAL A 60 16.21 3.76 -7.47
C VAL A 60 15.48 5.06 -7.19
N GLU A 61 15.56 5.57 -5.97
CA GLU A 61 15.23 6.94 -5.64
C GLU A 61 16.40 7.58 -4.90
N THR A 62 16.73 8.82 -5.25
CA THR A 62 17.79 9.58 -4.59
C THR A 62 17.19 10.83 -3.94
N ARG A 63 17.48 11.03 -2.65
CA ARG A 63 17.16 12.26 -1.92
C ARG A 63 18.46 12.95 -1.58
N LYS A 64 18.67 14.16 -2.11
CA LYS A 64 19.87 14.95 -1.83
C LYS A 64 19.67 15.84 -0.61
N ASN A 65 20.76 16.17 0.07
CA ASN A 65 20.80 17.19 1.12
C ASN A 65 19.80 16.97 2.27
N VAL A 66 19.52 15.72 2.63
CA VAL A 66 18.63 15.37 3.74
C VAL A 66 19.31 15.76 5.05
N VAL A 67 18.61 16.56 5.87
CA VAL A 67 19.09 16.96 7.20
C VAL A 67 19.04 15.75 8.14
N LEU A 68 20.17 15.41 8.74
CA LEU A 68 20.35 14.23 9.59
C LEU A 68 20.05 14.48 11.06
N ASP A 69 20.39 15.68 11.53
CA ASP A 69 20.36 16.00 12.95
C ASP A 69 20.17 17.50 13.20
N ALA A 70 20.07 17.84 14.49
CA ALA A 70 19.86 19.22 14.96
C ALA A 70 21.06 20.16 14.66
N SER A 71 22.24 19.64 14.30
CA SER A 71 23.38 20.46 13.90
C SER A 71 23.22 21.00 12.47
N GLY A 72 22.26 20.46 11.72
CA GLY A 72 22.05 20.78 10.31
C GLY A 72 22.97 20.01 9.37
N ALA A 73 23.63 18.95 9.85
CA ALA A 73 24.39 18.03 9.00
C ALA A 73 23.50 17.44 7.91
N LYS A 74 24.04 17.33 6.69
CA LYS A 74 23.29 16.87 5.52
C LYS A 74 23.99 15.69 4.86
N ALA A 75 23.18 14.76 4.35
CA ALA A 75 23.66 13.68 3.50
C ALA A 75 22.70 13.40 2.34
N ASP A 76 23.26 12.80 1.29
CA ASP A 76 22.47 12.21 0.22
C ASP A 76 22.10 10.78 0.60
N PHE A 77 20.87 10.38 0.28
CA PHE A 77 20.37 9.02 0.47
C PHE A 77 19.99 8.41 -0.88
N VAL A 78 20.44 7.19 -1.08
CA VAL A 78 19.96 6.32 -2.15
C VAL A 78 19.03 5.28 -1.53
N ASN A 79 17.82 5.20 -2.06
CA ASN A 79 16.80 4.24 -1.67
C ASN A 79 16.60 3.24 -2.80
N ILE A 80 16.67 1.95 -2.45
CA ILE A 80 16.31 0.85 -3.34
C ILE A 80 14.86 0.50 -3.04
N GLY A 81 13.96 1.01 -3.88
CA GLY A 81 12.53 0.78 -3.79
C GLY A 81 12.21 -0.64 -4.24
N VAL A 82 11.90 -1.52 -3.30
CA VAL A 82 11.48 -2.90 -3.51
C VAL A 82 10.11 -3.15 -2.87
N ILE A 83 9.37 -4.10 -3.43
CA ILE A 83 8.06 -4.49 -2.91
C ILE A 83 8.27 -5.31 -1.63
N GLU A 84 7.64 -4.88 -0.54
CA GLU A 84 7.77 -5.53 0.76
C GLU A 84 6.85 -6.76 0.88
N GLY A 85 5.61 -6.64 0.39
CA GLY A 85 4.57 -7.65 0.58
C GLY A 85 3.43 -7.51 -0.43
N ALA A 86 2.47 -8.43 -0.35
CA ALA A 86 1.36 -8.51 -1.30
C ALA A 86 0.36 -7.35 -1.18
N HIS A 87 0.22 -6.81 0.03
CA HIS A 87 -0.86 -5.91 0.41
C HIS A 87 -0.88 -4.62 -0.43
N GLY A 88 0.26 -3.92 -0.54
CA GLY A 88 0.33 -2.66 -1.29
C GLY A 88 0.02 -2.83 -2.78
N THR A 89 0.52 -3.91 -3.39
CA THR A 89 0.23 -4.25 -4.80
C THR A 89 -1.25 -4.57 -5.01
N HIS A 90 -1.87 -5.30 -4.08
CA HIS A 90 -3.28 -5.66 -4.14
C HIS A 90 -4.19 -4.45 -4.01
N VAL A 91 -3.89 -3.57 -3.05
CA VAL A 91 -4.58 -2.29 -2.86
C VAL A 91 -4.46 -1.41 -4.11
N ALA A 92 -3.26 -1.23 -4.65
CA ALA A 92 -3.06 -0.45 -5.87
C ALA A 92 -3.80 -1.03 -7.08
N GLY A 93 -3.89 -2.36 -7.16
CA GLY A 93 -4.63 -3.05 -8.21
C GLY A 93 -6.14 -2.84 -8.11
N ILE A 94 -6.72 -2.83 -6.89
CA ILE A 94 -8.14 -2.48 -6.70
C ILE A 94 -8.41 -1.05 -7.17
N THR A 95 -7.51 -0.12 -6.87
CA THR A 95 -7.66 1.27 -7.30
C THR A 95 -7.54 1.43 -8.82
N ALA A 96 -6.49 0.90 -9.45
CA ALA A 96 -6.10 1.35 -10.79
C ALA A 96 -5.57 0.26 -11.73
N ALA A 97 -5.74 -1.04 -11.43
CA ALA A 97 -5.36 -2.06 -12.39
C ALA A 97 -6.13 -1.90 -13.71
N ASN A 98 -5.49 -2.23 -14.82
CA ASN A 98 -6.07 -2.08 -16.15
C ASN A 98 -5.86 -3.36 -16.96
N GLY A 99 -6.96 -3.97 -17.42
CA GLY A 99 -6.94 -5.14 -18.30
C GLY A 99 -6.60 -6.46 -17.61
N LEU A 100 -6.95 -6.63 -16.33
CA LEU A 100 -6.75 -7.90 -15.63
C LEU A 100 -7.58 -9.01 -16.28
N PHE A 101 -7.06 -10.24 -16.22
CA PHE A 101 -7.70 -11.44 -16.79
C PHE A 101 -8.09 -11.27 -18.27
N GLY A 102 -7.19 -10.72 -19.09
CA GLY A 102 -7.45 -10.53 -20.52
C GLY A 102 -8.45 -9.43 -20.84
N GLY A 103 -8.69 -8.48 -19.91
CA GLY A 103 -9.61 -7.37 -20.10
C GLY A 103 -10.97 -7.53 -19.39
N GLU A 104 -11.20 -8.66 -18.72
CA GLU A 104 -12.46 -8.93 -18.02
C GLU A 104 -12.61 -8.16 -16.71
N MET A 105 -11.51 -7.67 -16.12
CA MET A 105 -11.54 -6.92 -14.87
C MET A 105 -10.59 -5.73 -14.88
N ASN A 106 -11.03 -4.64 -14.26
CA ASN A 106 -10.24 -3.45 -13.99
C ASN A 106 -10.31 -3.10 -12.51
N GLY A 107 -9.39 -2.27 -12.04
CA GLY A 107 -9.58 -1.50 -10.82
C GLY A 107 -10.69 -0.45 -10.98
N ALA A 108 -11.00 0.27 -9.91
CA ALA A 108 -12.04 1.27 -9.88
C ALA A 108 -11.79 2.44 -10.86
N ALA A 109 -10.53 2.80 -11.07
CA ALA A 109 -10.08 3.89 -11.93
C ALA A 109 -8.83 3.47 -12.75
N PRO A 110 -8.98 2.64 -13.80
CA PRO A 110 -7.85 2.10 -14.58
C PRO A 110 -7.00 3.15 -15.31
N GLY A 111 -7.47 4.40 -15.42
CA GLY A 111 -6.72 5.53 -15.97
C GLY A 111 -5.95 6.35 -14.94
N ALA A 112 -6.09 6.05 -13.64
CA ALA A 112 -5.39 6.77 -12.59
C ALA A 112 -3.91 6.41 -12.56
N LYS A 113 -3.06 7.38 -12.20
CA LYS A 113 -1.63 7.16 -11.97
C LYS A 113 -1.39 6.89 -10.50
N ILE A 114 -0.55 5.90 -10.19
CA ILE A 114 -0.22 5.52 -8.82
C ILE A 114 1.12 6.14 -8.42
N VAL A 115 1.13 6.81 -7.26
CA VAL A 115 2.34 7.19 -6.53
C VAL A 115 2.42 6.29 -5.30
N SER A 116 3.42 5.40 -5.27
CA SER A 116 3.62 4.49 -4.13
C SER A 116 4.52 5.14 -3.09
N SER A 117 4.07 5.19 -1.84
CA SER A 117 4.86 5.58 -0.67
C SER A 117 4.81 4.47 0.36
N ARG A 118 5.91 3.72 0.46
CA ARG A 118 5.99 2.57 1.35
C ARG A 118 6.15 3.05 2.79
N ALA A 119 5.16 2.76 3.63
CA ALA A 119 5.20 3.12 5.05
C ALA A 119 5.64 1.97 5.98
N CYS A 120 5.50 0.72 5.53
CA CYS A 120 5.67 -0.48 6.33
C CYS A 120 6.98 -1.20 6.03
N THR A 121 7.53 -1.87 7.04
CA THR A 121 8.85 -2.52 7.00
C THR A 121 8.73 -4.03 7.07
N TRP A 122 9.75 -4.75 6.58
CA TRP A 122 9.80 -6.23 6.64
C TRP A 122 9.83 -6.80 8.07
N SER A 123 10.17 -5.98 9.06
CA SER A 123 10.10 -6.35 10.48
C SER A 123 8.66 -6.36 11.01
N GLY A 124 7.68 -5.99 10.18
CA GLY A 124 6.30 -5.76 10.56
C GLY A 124 6.07 -4.32 11.05
N GLY A 125 4.82 -3.87 10.86
CA GLY A 125 4.37 -2.54 11.24
C GLY A 125 4.77 -1.44 10.27
N CYS A 126 4.26 -0.24 10.54
CA CYS A 126 4.48 0.95 9.72
C CYS A 126 5.06 2.07 10.57
N THR A 127 5.97 2.84 9.99
CA THR A 127 6.74 3.82 10.76
C THR A 127 5.96 5.12 10.93
N ASN A 128 6.05 5.74 12.11
CA ASN A 128 5.42 7.05 12.35
C ASN A 128 5.93 8.10 11.35
N ILE A 129 7.22 8.06 10.99
CA ILE A 129 7.79 9.02 10.02
C ILE A 129 7.15 8.90 8.64
N ALA A 130 6.83 7.69 8.19
CA ALA A 130 6.14 7.51 6.91
C ALA A 130 4.66 7.93 7.00
N LEU A 131 4.01 7.71 8.14
CA LEU A 131 2.64 8.14 8.38
C LEU A 131 2.50 9.65 8.67
N THR A 132 3.60 10.39 8.88
CA THR A 132 3.57 11.85 9.03
C THR A 132 4.28 12.52 7.86
N GLU A 133 5.61 12.50 7.82
CA GLU A 133 6.42 13.15 6.79
C GLU A 133 6.21 12.50 5.41
N GLY A 134 6.00 11.19 5.36
CA GLY A 134 5.66 10.51 4.10
C GLY A 134 4.29 10.94 3.54
N MET A 135 3.31 11.19 4.42
CA MET A 135 2.02 11.76 4.02
C MET A 135 2.18 13.21 3.56
N ILE A 136 2.97 14.02 4.27
CA ILE A 136 3.30 15.39 3.85
C ILE A 136 4.00 15.38 2.48
N ASP A 137 4.96 14.48 2.24
CA ASP A 137 5.63 14.37 0.94
C ASP A 137 4.64 14.05 -0.18
N LEU A 138 3.75 13.08 0.02
CA LEU A 138 2.71 12.74 -0.96
C LEU A 138 1.83 13.95 -1.31
N VAL A 139 1.33 14.64 -0.30
CA VAL A 139 0.39 15.75 -0.50
C VAL A 139 1.09 16.99 -1.05
N VAL A 140 2.16 17.44 -0.38
CA VAL A 140 2.78 18.74 -0.63
C VAL A 140 3.79 18.69 -1.78
N ASN A 141 4.60 17.62 -1.85
CA ASN A 141 5.71 17.55 -2.81
C ASN A 141 5.37 16.72 -4.05
N ARG A 142 4.53 15.69 -3.91
CA ARG A 142 4.06 14.86 -5.04
C ARG A 142 2.76 15.36 -5.63
N ASN A 143 2.04 16.24 -4.93
CA ASN A 143 0.82 16.88 -5.39
C ASN A 143 -0.22 15.88 -5.91
N VAL A 144 -0.48 14.85 -5.10
CA VAL A 144 -1.51 13.84 -5.39
C VAL A 144 -2.91 14.38 -5.09
N ASP A 145 -3.90 13.98 -5.89
CA ASP A 145 -5.29 14.40 -5.71
C ASP A 145 -6.01 13.62 -4.59
N ILE A 146 -5.67 12.33 -4.47
CA ILE A 146 -6.26 11.39 -3.50
C ILE A 146 -5.13 10.54 -2.90
N VAL A 147 -5.21 10.29 -1.59
CA VAL A 147 -4.38 9.28 -0.92
C VAL A 147 -5.29 8.19 -0.37
N ASN A 148 -5.08 6.94 -0.84
CA ASN A 148 -5.61 5.77 -0.14
C ASN A 148 -4.59 5.29 0.91
N MET A 149 -5.04 5.13 2.14
CA MET A 149 -4.24 4.59 3.24
C MET A 149 -4.95 3.38 3.88
N SER A 150 -4.58 2.20 3.41
CA SER A 150 -5.05 0.92 3.94
C SER A 150 -4.21 0.42 5.12
N ILE A 151 -3.86 1.33 6.05
CA ILE A 151 -2.99 1.10 7.21
C ILE A 151 -3.67 1.67 8.45
N GLY A 152 -3.63 0.95 9.56
CA GLY A 152 -4.07 1.48 10.84
C GLY A 152 -4.04 0.44 11.96
N GLY A 153 -4.33 0.91 13.17
CA GLY A 153 -4.44 0.07 14.36
C GLY A 153 -5.28 0.75 15.42
N LEU A 154 -5.69 0.01 16.45
CA LEU A 154 -6.44 0.60 17.56
C LEU A 154 -5.54 1.61 18.30
N PRO A 155 -5.96 2.89 18.40
CA PRO A 155 -5.26 3.87 19.22
C PRO A 155 -5.52 3.65 20.72
N PRO A 156 -4.70 4.24 21.61
CA PRO A 156 -5.01 4.28 23.04
C PRO A 156 -6.34 4.97 23.36
N LEU A 157 -6.71 5.99 22.58
CA LEU A 157 -7.99 6.71 22.65
C LEU A 157 -8.60 6.81 21.26
N ASN A 158 -9.88 6.47 21.15
CA ASN A 158 -10.64 6.41 19.90
C ASN A 158 -11.39 7.71 19.60
N ASP A 159 -10.84 8.86 19.97
CA ASP A 159 -11.52 10.15 19.91
C ASP A 159 -11.04 11.03 18.74
N GLY A 160 -10.02 10.61 18.00
CA GLY A 160 -9.43 11.40 16.92
C GLY A 160 -8.65 12.63 17.42
N ASN A 161 -8.41 12.76 18.71
CA ASN A 161 -7.69 13.88 19.32
C ASN A 161 -6.19 13.56 19.44
N ASN A 162 -5.53 13.34 18.29
CA ASN A 162 -4.10 13.09 18.25
C ASN A 162 -3.40 13.87 17.13
N ALA A 163 -2.07 13.97 17.23
CA ALA A 163 -1.27 14.78 16.31
C ALA A 163 -1.37 14.32 14.84
N ARG A 164 -1.55 13.02 14.59
CA ARG A 164 -1.68 12.48 13.23
C ARG A 164 -3.05 12.82 12.64
N ALA A 165 -4.10 12.71 13.45
CA ALA A 165 -5.44 13.12 13.05
C ALA A 165 -5.51 14.62 12.70
N GLU A 166 -4.92 15.47 13.54
CA GLU A 166 -4.85 16.91 13.28
C GLU A 166 -4.00 17.23 12.03
N LEU A 167 -2.88 16.52 11.82
CA LEU A 167 -2.08 16.65 10.60
C LEU A 167 -2.92 16.32 9.36
N TYR A 168 -3.64 15.20 9.38
CA TYR A 168 -4.42 14.73 8.24
C TYR A 168 -5.56 15.68 7.90
N LYS A 169 -6.27 16.16 8.93
CA LYS A 169 -7.28 17.21 8.79
C LYS A 169 -6.71 18.46 8.12
N ARG A 170 -5.55 18.95 8.58
CA ARG A 170 -4.89 20.13 7.99
C ARG A 170 -4.44 19.91 6.56
N LEU A 171 -3.96 18.72 6.22
CA LEU A 171 -3.57 18.40 4.84
C LEU A 171 -4.78 18.51 3.91
N ILE A 172 -5.92 17.97 4.33
CA ILE A 172 -7.19 18.08 3.58
C ILE A 172 -7.62 19.55 3.47
N ASP A 173 -7.70 20.26 4.60
CA ASP A 173 -8.24 21.63 4.65
C ASP A 173 -7.39 22.65 3.89
N ILE A 174 -6.07 22.49 3.89
CA ILE A 174 -5.13 23.44 3.28
C ILE A 174 -4.87 23.12 1.81
N TYR A 175 -4.69 21.84 1.46
CA TYR A 175 -4.27 21.43 0.12
C TYR A 175 -5.40 20.87 -0.74
N GLY A 176 -6.58 20.61 -0.17
CA GLY A 176 -7.73 20.09 -0.91
C GLY A 176 -7.57 18.64 -1.37
N VAL A 177 -6.56 17.92 -0.88
CA VAL A 177 -6.41 16.47 -1.11
C VAL A 177 -7.51 15.72 -0.36
N GLN A 178 -8.00 14.60 -0.91
CA GLN A 178 -8.86 13.69 -0.16
C GLN A 178 -8.08 12.48 0.36
N LEU A 179 -8.18 12.21 1.66
CA LEU A 179 -7.64 11.00 2.28
C LEU A 179 -8.77 9.97 2.44
N VAL A 180 -8.57 8.77 1.91
CA VAL A 180 -9.47 7.61 2.03
C VAL A 180 -8.75 6.54 2.84
N ILE A 181 -9.33 6.13 3.97
CA ILE A 181 -8.62 5.34 4.99
C ILE A 181 -9.48 4.18 5.44
N SER A 182 -8.90 2.98 5.46
CA SER A 182 -9.57 1.78 5.96
C SER A 182 -9.98 1.93 7.43
N ALA A 183 -11.23 1.61 7.77
CA ALA A 183 -11.78 1.78 9.12
C ALA A 183 -11.09 0.93 10.19
N GLY A 184 -10.42 -0.15 9.81
CA GLY A 184 -9.82 -1.13 10.71
C GLY A 184 -10.53 -2.48 10.69
N ASN A 185 -9.83 -3.50 11.18
CA ASN A 185 -10.29 -4.89 11.18
C ASN A 185 -10.51 -5.43 12.61
N SER A 186 -10.92 -4.56 13.54
CA SER A 186 -11.06 -4.87 14.98
C SER A 186 -12.51 -4.98 15.44
N GLY A 187 -13.46 -5.12 14.50
CA GLY A 187 -14.86 -5.41 14.80
C GLY A 187 -15.08 -6.83 15.36
N PRO A 188 -16.33 -7.22 15.67
CA PRO A 188 -17.58 -6.49 15.40
C PRO A 188 -18.00 -5.54 16.54
N GLY A 189 -17.21 -5.43 17.60
CA GLY A 189 -17.49 -4.54 18.73
C GLY A 189 -17.61 -3.07 18.32
N LEU A 190 -18.42 -2.32 19.07
CA LEU A 190 -18.47 -0.86 18.94
C LEU A 190 -17.13 -0.24 19.37
N ASN A 191 -16.87 0.97 18.91
CA ASN A 191 -15.68 1.74 19.28
C ASN A 191 -14.36 1.06 18.87
N THR A 192 -14.29 0.59 17.62
CA THR A 192 -13.14 -0.18 17.12
C THR A 192 -12.48 0.46 15.91
N ILE A 193 -12.79 1.72 15.60
CA ILE A 193 -12.19 2.44 14.46
C ILE A 193 -10.68 2.59 14.67
N GLY A 194 -9.88 2.24 13.67
CA GLY A 194 -8.43 2.40 13.76
C GLY A 194 -7.98 3.84 13.58
N ASP A 195 -6.84 4.20 14.17
CA ASP A 195 -6.08 5.39 13.81
C ASP A 195 -5.19 5.06 12.60
N PRO A 196 -5.13 5.91 11.55
CA PRO A 196 -5.65 7.29 11.45
C PRO A 196 -7.09 7.46 10.92
N SER A 197 -7.87 6.38 10.76
CA SER A 197 -9.26 6.47 10.28
C SER A 197 -10.21 7.22 11.23
N VAL A 198 -9.81 7.42 12.50
CA VAL A 198 -10.51 8.27 13.48
C VAL A 198 -10.40 9.78 13.19
N ALA A 199 -9.53 10.20 12.27
CA ALA A 199 -9.32 11.61 11.97
C ALA A 199 -10.58 12.26 11.36
N ASP A 200 -10.80 13.54 11.66
CA ASP A 200 -11.83 14.32 10.96
C ASP A 200 -11.49 14.49 9.47
N HIS A 201 -12.54 14.69 8.66
CA HIS A 201 -12.48 14.99 7.21
C HIS A 201 -11.93 13.86 6.32
N VAL A 202 -11.36 12.79 6.89
CA VAL A 202 -10.99 11.59 6.11
C VAL A 202 -12.24 10.80 5.73
N ILE A 203 -12.19 10.12 4.60
CA ILE A 203 -13.21 9.15 4.22
C ILE A 203 -12.81 7.81 4.83
N SER A 204 -13.34 7.53 6.01
CA SER A 204 -13.21 6.23 6.66
C SER A 204 -14.11 5.17 6.02
N VAL A 205 -13.53 4.04 5.60
CA VAL A 205 -14.23 3.00 4.81
C VAL A 205 -14.32 1.67 5.57
N GLY A 206 -15.55 1.25 5.87
CA GLY A 206 -15.87 -0.08 6.39
C GLY A 206 -15.93 -1.15 5.28
N ALA A 207 -15.81 -2.41 5.68
CA ALA A 207 -15.84 -3.55 4.78
C ALA A 207 -17.21 -4.22 4.78
N SER A 208 -17.88 -4.19 3.64
CA SER A 208 -19.09 -4.96 3.35
C SER A 208 -18.76 -6.18 2.49
N ILE A 209 -19.74 -7.05 2.32
CA ILE A 209 -19.62 -8.26 1.51
C ILE A 209 -21.02 -8.63 0.99
N SER A 210 -21.11 -9.03 -0.28
CA SER A 210 -22.35 -9.49 -0.88
C SER A 210 -22.65 -10.95 -0.52
N LYS A 211 -23.91 -11.35 -0.66
CA LYS A 211 -24.31 -12.75 -0.52
C LYS A 211 -23.56 -13.67 -1.48
N GLU A 212 -23.36 -13.22 -2.72
CA GLU A 212 -22.71 -13.99 -3.77
C GLU A 212 -21.23 -14.21 -3.45
N THR A 213 -20.53 -13.18 -2.98
CA THR A 213 -19.13 -13.30 -2.54
C THR A 213 -19.01 -14.16 -1.28
N TRP A 214 -19.97 -14.08 -0.36
CA TRP A 214 -20.03 -14.99 0.80
C TRP A 214 -20.10 -16.45 0.40
N ALA A 215 -20.99 -16.77 -0.54
CA ALA A 215 -21.17 -18.12 -1.04
C ALA A 215 -19.94 -18.60 -1.82
N ALA A 216 -19.42 -17.77 -2.73
CA ALA A 216 -18.30 -18.13 -3.61
C ALA A 216 -16.97 -18.32 -2.86
N ASN A 217 -16.65 -17.43 -1.92
CA ASN A 217 -15.36 -17.45 -1.23
C ASN A 217 -15.38 -18.27 0.06
N TYR A 218 -16.53 -18.41 0.74
CA TYR A 218 -16.58 -18.99 2.08
C TYR A 218 -17.68 -20.05 2.26
N GLY A 219 -18.33 -20.49 1.18
CA GLY A 219 -19.36 -21.54 1.21
C GLY A 219 -20.57 -21.23 2.09
N SER A 220 -20.76 -19.96 2.46
CA SER A 220 -21.75 -19.55 3.46
C SER A 220 -22.97 -18.93 2.81
N ASN A 221 -24.13 -19.56 3.00
CA ASN A 221 -25.42 -19.03 2.54
C ASN A 221 -25.99 -18.04 3.56
N VAL A 222 -26.00 -16.76 3.20
CA VAL A 222 -26.59 -15.69 4.00
C VAL A 222 -27.91 -15.20 3.41
N THR A 223 -28.78 -14.64 4.25
CA THR A 223 -30.10 -14.13 3.83
C THR A 223 -30.06 -12.69 3.32
N LYS A 224 -29.16 -11.86 3.86
CA LYS A 224 -29.01 -10.46 3.45
C LYS A 224 -28.25 -10.36 2.12
N LYS A 225 -28.68 -9.42 1.25
CA LYS A 225 -28.01 -9.14 -0.03
C LYS A 225 -26.57 -8.60 0.17
N TYR A 226 -26.41 -7.69 1.13
CA TYR A 226 -25.14 -7.18 1.60
C TYR A 226 -25.12 -7.23 3.13
N ASP A 227 -23.98 -7.57 3.71
CA ASP A 227 -23.75 -7.45 5.15
C ASP A 227 -22.37 -6.85 5.42
N MET A 228 -22.14 -6.43 6.66
CA MET A 228 -20.80 -6.03 7.10
C MET A 228 -19.94 -7.26 7.33
N GLN A 229 -18.69 -7.21 6.88
CA GLN A 229 -17.68 -8.18 7.29
C GLN A 229 -17.55 -8.15 8.83
N PRO A 230 -17.54 -9.30 9.54
CA PRO A 230 -17.51 -9.33 10.99
C PRO A 230 -16.34 -8.56 11.59
N PHE A 231 -15.16 -8.65 10.97
CA PHE A 231 -13.97 -7.92 11.42
C PHE A 231 -14.04 -6.42 11.14
N SER A 232 -14.92 -5.93 10.26
CA SER A 232 -14.95 -4.50 9.93
C SER A 232 -15.19 -3.70 11.20
N SER A 233 -14.27 -2.80 11.53
CA SER A 233 -14.40 -1.92 12.68
C SER A 233 -15.70 -1.12 12.64
N ARG A 234 -16.21 -0.80 13.83
CA ARG A 234 -17.49 -0.11 14.05
C ARG A 234 -17.29 1.11 14.91
N GLY A 235 -18.01 2.17 14.58
CA GLY A 235 -18.14 3.32 15.45
C GLY A 235 -19.10 3.08 16.61
N PRO A 236 -19.55 4.17 17.26
CA PRO A 236 -19.01 5.53 17.09
C PRO A 236 -17.56 5.61 17.62
N ARG A 237 -16.88 6.72 17.32
CA ARG A 237 -15.69 7.15 18.06
C ARG A 237 -16.02 7.41 19.54
N GLU A 238 -15.00 7.47 20.40
CA GLU A 238 -15.16 7.74 21.84
C GLU A 238 -15.78 9.11 22.11
N ASP A 239 -15.54 10.08 21.24
CA ASP A 239 -16.13 11.43 21.28
C ASP A 239 -17.56 11.49 20.71
N GLY A 240 -18.11 10.36 20.24
CA GLY A 240 -19.41 10.27 19.58
C GLY A 240 -19.38 10.54 18.07
N GLY A 241 -18.20 10.77 17.48
CA GLY A 241 -18.04 10.98 16.04
C GLY A 241 -18.52 9.79 15.19
N PHE A 242 -19.18 10.09 14.07
CA PHE A 242 -19.75 9.08 13.18
C PHE A 242 -18.73 8.56 12.17
N THR A 243 -18.16 7.38 12.45
CA THR A 243 -17.15 6.71 11.64
C THR A 243 -17.39 5.18 11.69
N PRO A 244 -17.21 4.38 10.61
CA PRO A 244 -16.84 4.80 9.26
C PRO A 244 -17.95 5.60 8.58
N VAL A 245 -17.59 6.43 7.60
CA VAL A 245 -18.55 7.28 6.87
C VAL A 245 -19.24 6.51 5.74
N ILE A 246 -18.56 5.54 5.13
CA ILE A 246 -19.09 4.67 4.08
C ILE A 246 -18.63 3.22 4.28
N ALA A 247 -19.24 2.30 3.55
CA ALA A 247 -18.78 0.92 3.44
C ALA A 247 -18.72 0.50 1.97
N ALA A 248 -17.73 -0.33 1.63
CA ALA A 248 -17.51 -0.87 0.29
C ALA A 248 -17.11 -2.35 0.36
N PRO A 249 -17.19 -3.12 -0.75
CA PRO A 249 -16.83 -4.53 -0.75
C PRO A 249 -15.39 -4.76 -0.27
N GLY A 250 -15.23 -5.51 0.82
CA GLY A 250 -13.93 -5.73 1.46
C GLY A 250 -13.31 -7.10 1.19
N ALA A 251 -13.72 -7.79 0.13
CA ALA A 251 -13.10 -9.03 -0.33
C ALA A 251 -12.92 -8.95 -1.85
N SER A 252 -11.69 -9.12 -2.32
CA SER A 252 -11.34 -8.86 -3.72
C SER A 252 -10.21 -9.76 -4.20
N ILE A 253 -10.35 -10.27 -5.43
CA ILE A 253 -9.27 -10.90 -6.19
C ILE A 253 -8.55 -9.78 -6.94
N ASN A 254 -7.25 -9.63 -6.74
CA ASN A 254 -6.45 -8.63 -7.43
C ASN A 254 -4.96 -9.01 -7.50
N THR A 255 -4.16 -8.18 -8.15
CA THR A 255 -2.73 -8.41 -8.37
C THR A 255 -1.94 -8.42 -7.06
N THR A 256 -0.99 -9.33 -6.95
CA THR A 256 0.04 -9.37 -5.90
C THR A 256 1.42 -9.48 -6.58
N GLN A 257 2.48 -9.82 -5.84
CA GLN A 257 3.81 -9.88 -6.43
C GLN A 257 3.90 -11.01 -7.46
N THR A 258 4.55 -10.76 -8.60
CA THR A 258 4.65 -11.74 -9.70
C THR A 258 5.46 -12.99 -9.34
N TRP A 259 6.33 -12.92 -8.34
CA TRP A 259 7.06 -14.08 -7.80
C TRP A 259 6.26 -14.87 -6.75
N ALA A 260 5.05 -14.42 -6.39
CA ALA A 260 4.18 -15.14 -5.49
C ALA A 260 3.28 -16.11 -6.27
N PRO A 261 3.09 -17.35 -5.77
CA PRO A 261 2.08 -18.25 -6.34
C PRO A 261 0.68 -17.64 -6.17
N GLY A 262 -0.28 -18.16 -6.94
CA GLY A 262 -1.68 -17.76 -6.80
C GLY A 262 -2.20 -18.00 -5.38
N GLY A 263 -2.89 -17.00 -4.83
CA GLY A 263 -3.41 -17.03 -3.46
C GLY A 263 -4.94 -16.98 -3.40
N PRO A 264 -5.68 -18.04 -3.77
CA PRO A 264 -7.13 -18.08 -3.65
C PRO A 264 -7.57 -18.25 -2.19
N VAL A 265 -8.89 -18.25 -1.94
CA VAL A 265 -9.39 -18.89 -0.72
C VAL A 265 -9.22 -20.39 -0.87
N LYS A 266 -8.38 -21.00 -0.04
CA LYS A 266 -8.01 -22.41 -0.14
C LYS A 266 -9.21 -23.35 -0.14
N GLU A 267 -10.25 -23.02 0.63
CA GLU A 267 -11.46 -23.82 0.78
C GLU A 267 -12.51 -23.59 -0.33
N ALA A 268 -12.35 -22.57 -1.17
CA ALA A 268 -13.33 -22.22 -2.21
C ALA A 268 -13.21 -23.06 -3.49
N GLY A 269 -12.12 -23.83 -3.65
CA GLY A 269 -11.95 -24.79 -4.75
C GLY A 269 -11.68 -24.16 -6.12
N TYR A 270 -11.31 -22.88 -6.18
CA TYR A 270 -10.76 -22.24 -7.37
C TYR A 270 -9.28 -21.93 -7.19
N ASP A 271 -8.55 -21.92 -8.29
CA ASP A 271 -7.14 -21.52 -8.33
C ASP A 271 -7.01 -20.09 -8.88
N LEU A 272 -5.88 -19.46 -8.57
CA LEU A 272 -5.48 -18.19 -9.17
C LEU A 272 -4.12 -18.34 -9.85
N PRO A 273 -3.85 -17.60 -10.93
CA PRO A 273 -2.51 -17.54 -11.49
C PRO A 273 -1.53 -16.85 -10.53
N ALA A 274 -0.24 -17.11 -10.71
CA ALA A 274 0.83 -16.39 -10.02
C ALA A 274 0.65 -14.86 -10.15
N GLY A 275 0.99 -14.15 -9.09
CA GLY A 275 0.77 -12.70 -9.01
C GLY A 275 -0.68 -12.26 -8.86
N TYR A 276 -1.59 -13.17 -8.48
CA TYR A 276 -2.95 -12.82 -8.10
C TYR A 276 -3.33 -13.46 -6.77
N SER A 277 -4.11 -12.75 -5.96
CA SER A 277 -4.60 -13.28 -4.70
C SER A 277 -5.97 -12.71 -4.33
N MET A 278 -6.76 -13.50 -3.60
CA MET A 278 -7.96 -13.07 -2.90
C MET A 278 -7.56 -12.56 -1.52
N LEU A 279 -7.69 -11.25 -1.29
CA LEU A 279 -7.50 -10.66 0.04
C LEU A 279 -8.82 -10.07 0.55
N GLN A 280 -8.93 -10.00 1.88
CA GLN A 280 -10.07 -9.39 2.55
C GLN A 280 -9.62 -8.46 3.67
N GLY A 281 -10.41 -7.42 3.91
CA GLY A 281 -10.14 -6.39 4.90
C GLY A 281 -10.84 -5.07 4.57
N THR A 282 -10.96 -4.19 5.54
CA THR A 282 -11.22 -2.77 5.27
C THR A 282 -10.14 -2.15 4.39
N SER A 283 -8.93 -2.73 4.42
CA SER A 283 -7.84 -2.42 3.50
C SER A 283 -8.19 -2.63 2.02
N MET A 284 -9.08 -3.57 1.70
CA MET A 284 -9.52 -3.85 0.31
C MET A 284 -10.79 -3.08 -0.04
N ALA A 285 -11.53 -2.60 0.96
CA ALA A 285 -12.72 -1.76 0.75
C ALA A 285 -12.38 -0.28 0.51
N SER A 286 -11.30 0.20 1.14
CA SER A 286 -10.81 1.58 1.04
C SER A 286 -10.37 2.02 -0.37
N PRO A 287 -9.54 1.25 -1.11
CA PRO A 287 -9.13 1.60 -2.47
C PRO A 287 -10.26 1.52 -3.52
#